data_AF-A0A2N6G6B1-F1
#
_entry.id   AF-A0A2N6G6B1-F1
#
_cell.length_a   1.000
_cell.length_b   1.000
_cell.length_c   1.000
_cell.angle_alpha   90.00
_cell.angle_beta   90.00
_cell.angle_gamma   90.00
#
_symmetry.space_group_name_H-M   'P 1'
#
loop_
_entity.id
_entity.type
_entity.pdbx_description
1 polymer ?
#
loop_
_entity_poly.entity_id
_entity_poly.type
_entity_poly.pdbx_seq_one_letter_code
_entity_poly.pdbx_strand_id
1 'polypeptide(L)'
;MLNIEELLIKIMQILDFDMNDVKLKRTLEKRRFFNKELSAEKYREHIELILEKLSLDTKNNQLVDIFIDLINLYIPIYQKLNLIKFGATQKKMNWVILKRLVIPYLAKRLSSLDYDYNSRIDKGLSGGRFWYLPDITDYPNIKLPMEYIMNWWVDLYGKNLDSLCDELDNNNQSESKAFESKNTIKQWFKKSIPDRKSIEKYCSIPIRYVGYFKPNVNDTLNIQFQKAYTFVVETKKLSIDEIKHEIPYNSLVDKVFSNESISKDEKKEFVRFISERWEVPTKEKLISIFIIARGSQSIYENLLEYFAFEDSSDIEENKLLQLIYLYFQLYNENLQRYLHRVYKYDEVDIFKTNYEYLDVLNNNFLEIVTTISNDIGIELSNQNFSKTYLEDIYQIKLNVFLQNKDKRAELVSKQLK
;
A
#
# COMPACT_ATOMS: atom_id res chain seq x y z
N MET A 1 12.25 -2.09 -24.88
CA MET A 1 12.61 -2.56 -23.53
C MET A 1 12.86 -1.30 -22.73
N LEU A 2 12.08 -1.05 -21.66
CA LEU A 2 12.35 0.12 -20.83
C LEU A 2 13.73 -0.04 -20.21
N ASN A 3 14.64 0.89 -20.50
CA ASN A 3 15.86 1.01 -19.70
C ASN A 3 15.47 1.57 -18.32
N ILE A 4 16.35 1.46 -17.32
CA ILE A 4 16.04 1.88 -15.95
C ILE A 4 15.69 3.38 -15.89
N GLU A 5 16.20 4.19 -16.82
CA GLU A 5 15.81 5.59 -16.95
C GLU A 5 14.34 5.75 -17.34
N GLU A 6 13.84 4.99 -18.31
CA GLU A 6 12.42 5.02 -18.66
C GLU A 6 11.54 4.56 -17.49
N LEU A 7 12.00 3.62 -16.67
CA LEU A 7 11.34 3.25 -15.42
C LEU A 7 11.28 4.42 -14.42
N LEU A 8 12.42 5.10 -14.20
CA LEU A 8 12.47 6.27 -13.32
C LEU A 8 11.58 7.41 -13.83
N ILE A 9 11.60 7.69 -15.14
CA ILE A 9 10.70 8.67 -15.77
C ILE A 9 9.25 8.29 -15.52
N LYS A 10 8.88 7.00 -15.65
CA LYS A 10 7.52 6.53 -15.38
C LYS A 10 7.12 6.70 -13.93
N ILE A 11 8.00 6.39 -12.98
CA ILE A 11 7.76 6.62 -11.54
C ILE A 11 7.52 8.11 -11.29
N MET A 12 8.34 8.99 -11.86
CA MET A 12 8.18 10.44 -11.71
C MET A 12 6.87 10.95 -12.32
N GLN A 13 6.46 10.42 -13.48
CA GLN A 13 5.16 10.76 -14.09
C GLN A 13 3.98 10.32 -13.20
N ILE A 14 4.06 9.13 -12.62
CA ILE A 14 3.03 8.59 -11.71
C ILE A 14 2.92 9.44 -10.44
N LEU A 15 4.05 9.84 -9.87
CA LEU A 15 4.12 10.71 -8.68
C LEU A 15 3.94 12.20 -9.00
N ASP A 16 3.86 12.58 -10.28
CA ASP A 16 3.80 13.96 -10.77
C ASP A 16 4.94 14.83 -10.24
N PHE A 17 6.16 14.28 -10.31
CA PHE A 17 7.40 14.97 -9.98
C PHE A 17 7.97 15.68 -11.21
N ASP A 18 8.52 16.88 -11.02
CA ASP A 18 9.31 17.52 -12.07
C ASP A 18 10.60 16.72 -12.27
N MET A 19 10.94 16.40 -13.52
CA MET A 19 12.20 15.73 -13.88
C MET A 19 13.44 16.42 -13.30
N ASN A 20 13.37 17.75 -13.12
CA ASN A 20 14.43 18.54 -12.50
C ASN A 20 14.59 18.25 -11.00
N ASP A 21 13.52 17.85 -10.30
CA ASP A 21 13.53 17.58 -8.86
C ASP A 21 14.46 16.40 -8.50
N VAL A 22 14.66 15.47 -9.43
CA VAL A 22 15.46 14.24 -9.26
C VAL A 22 16.76 14.30 -10.06
N LYS A 23 17.15 15.49 -10.55
CA LYS A 23 18.40 15.74 -11.29
C LYS A 23 18.58 14.92 -12.58
N LEU A 24 17.50 14.40 -13.17
CA LEU A 24 17.53 13.70 -14.47
C LEU A 24 17.65 14.72 -15.63
N LYS A 25 18.82 14.84 -16.28
CA LYS A 25 19.05 15.79 -17.38
C LYS A 25 18.55 15.26 -18.74
N ARG A 26 17.80 16.13 -19.43
CA ARG A 26 17.00 15.83 -20.64
C ARG A 26 17.72 15.33 -21.91
N THR A 27 19.06 15.31 -22.03
CA THR A 27 19.72 14.97 -23.33
C THR A 27 21.05 14.21 -23.27
N LEU A 28 21.97 14.49 -22.33
CA LEU A 28 23.27 13.79 -22.26
C LEU A 28 23.23 12.53 -21.39
N GLU A 29 22.48 12.55 -20.29
CA GLU A 29 22.22 11.37 -19.46
C GLU A 29 21.34 10.37 -20.22
N LYS A 30 20.32 10.84 -20.95
CA LYS A 30 19.53 10.00 -21.88
C LYS A 30 20.38 9.13 -22.80
N ARG A 31 21.44 9.70 -23.42
CA ARG A 31 22.34 8.93 -24.30
C ARG A 31 23.21 7.92 -23.54
N ARG A 32 23.66 8.26 -22.32
CA ARG A 32 24.48 7.36 -21.48
C ARG A 32 23.67 6.22 -20.87
N PHE A 33 22.40 6.47 -20.48
CA PHE A 33 21.45 5.44 -20.06
C PHE A 33 21.06 4.52 -21.22
N PHE A 34 20.90 5.07 -22.43
CA PHE A 34 20.69 4.28 -23.65
C PHE A 34 21.88 3.35 -23.96
N ASN A 35 23.10 3.81 -23.68
CA ASN A 35 24.35 3.06 -23.90
C ASN A 35 24.75 2.11 -22.74
N LYS A 36 23.96 2.01 -21.66
CA LYS A 36 24.29 1.25 -20.42
C LYS A 36 25.61 1.71 -19.73
N GLU A 37 25.98 2.98 -19.87
CA GLU A 37 27.25 3.54 -19.37
C GLU A 37 27.18 4.05 -17.91
N LEU A 38 26.03 3.92 -17.22
CA LEU A 38 25.81 4.45 -15.87
C LEU A 38 25.84 3.33 -14.80
N SER A 39 26.55 3.59 -13.70
CA SER A 39 26.75 2.65 -12.58
C SER A 39 25.49 2.47 -11.74
N ALA A 40 25.38 1.33 -11.04
CA ALA A 40 24.31 1.03 -10.06
C ALA A 40 24.12 2.16 -9.01
N GLU A 41 25.21 2.87 -8.72
CA GLU A 41 25.28 3.99 -7.80
C GLU A 41 24.39 5.18 -8.21
N LYS A 42 24.25 5.47 -9.50
CA LYS A 42 23.37 6.57 -9.94
C LYS A 42 21.89 6.21 -9.95
N TYR A 43 21.55 4.94 -10.15
CA TYR A 43 20.16 4.50 -9.97
C TYR A 43 19.74 4.63 -8.51
N ARG A 44 20.64 4.26 -7.60
CA ARG A 44 20.49 4.48 -6.16
C ARG A 44 20.23 5.96 -5.86
N GLU A 45 21.08 6.86 -6.34
CA GLU A 45 20.91 8.32 -6.14
C GLU A 45 19.53 8.83 -6.57
N HIS A 46 19.03 8.40 -7.74
CA HIS A 46 17.71 8.85 -8.21
C HIS A 46 16.55 8.28 -7.38
N ILE A 47 16.63 7.02 -6.94
CA ILE A 47 15.61 6.42 -6.07
C ILE A 47 15.64 7.10 -4.69
N GLU A 48 16.82 7.37 -4.14
CA GLU A 48 17.01 8.11 -2.89
C GLU A 48 16.33 9.49 -2.96
N LEU A 49 16.59 10.25 -4.02
CA LEU A 49 15.95 11.55 -4.24
C LEU A 49 14.42 11.46 -4.34
N ILE A 50 13.87 10.40 -4.94
CA ILE A 50 12.42 10.18 -5.00
C ILE A 50 11.88 9.93 -3.58
N LEU A 51 12.52 9.08 -2.78
CA LEU A 51 12.05 8.76 -1.43
C LEU A 51 12.22 9.94 -0.45
N GLU A 52 13.29 10.72 -0.58
CA GLU A 52 13.48 11.98 0.16
C GLU A 52 12.34 12.97 -0.14
N LYS A 53 11.92 13.07 -1.41
CA LYS A 53 10.78 13.92 -1.80
C LYS A 53 9.44 13.44 -1.25
N LEU A 54 9.32 12.14 -0.95
CA LEU A 54 8.17 11.55 -0.28
C LEU A 54 8.30 11.58 1.26
N SER A 55 9.37 12.18 1.79
CA SER A 55 9.64 12.29 3.23
C SER A 55 9.57 10.93 3.96
N LEU A 56 10.09 9.87 3.33
CA LEU A 56 10.12 8.49 3.88
C LEU A 56 11.38 8.23 4.75
N ASP A 57 11.86 9.27 5.42
CA ASP A 57 13.25 9.47 5.85
C ASP A 57 13.84 8.43 6.82
N THR A 58 13.02 7.63 7.50
CA THR A 58 13.54 6.69 8.53
C THR A 58 14.17 5.42 7.96
N LYS A 59 13.88 5.05 6.70
CA LYS A 59 14.37 3.80 6.07
C LYS A 59 14.73 3.91 4.58
N ASN A 60 14.99 5.12 4.08
CA ASN A 60 15.26 5.36 2.65
C ASN A 60 16.27 4.37 2.05
N ASN A 61 17.41 4.10 2.72
CA ASN A 61 18.42 3.19 2.19
C ASN A 61 17.91 1.74 2.03
N GLN A 62 17.17 1.23 3.01
CA GLN A 62 16.62 -0.14 2.94
C GLN A 62 15.51 -0.25 1.89
N LEU A 63 14.67 0.78 1.76
CA LEU A 63 13.66 0.85 0.72
C LEU A 63 14.31 0.92 -0.67
N VAL A 64 15.35 1.73 -0.84
CA VAL A 64 16.14 1.82 -2.08
C VAL A 64 16.73 0.46 -2.44
N ASP A 65 17.30 -0.25 -1.46
CA ASP A 65 17.86 -1.59 -1.68
C ASP A 65 16.80 -2.57 -2.20
N ILE A 66 15.58 -2.56 -1.65
CA ILE A 66 14.48 -3.40 -2.12
C ILE A 66 14.17 -3.14 -3.60
N PHE A 67 14.08 -1.86 -4.00
CA PHE A 67 13.79 -1.52 -5.39
C PHE A 67 14.94 -1.87 -6.33
N ILE A 68 16.19 -1.64 -5.92
CA ILE A 68 17.38 -1.99 -6.71
C ILE A 68 17.48 -3.51 -6.88
N ASP A 69 17.33 -4.27 -5.81
CA ASP A 69 17.32 -5.73 -5.82
C ASP A 69 16.23 -6.26 -6.76
N LEU A 70 15.01 -5.71 -6.68
CA LEU A 70 13.92 -6.08 -7.58
C LEU A 70 14.26 -5.80 -9.05
N ILE A 71 14.83 -4.64 -9.37
CA ILE A 71 15.23 -4.29 -10.73
C ILE A 71 16.31 -5.27 -11.24
N ASN A 72 17.31 -5.55 -10.40
CA ASN A 72 18.41 -6.48 -10.71
C ASN A 72 17.93 -7.92 -10.89
N LEU A 73 16.86 -8.32 -10.20
CA LEU A 73 16.23 -9.62 -10.37
C LEU A 73 15.31 -9.67 -11.60
N TYR A 74 14.47 -8.65 -11.78
CA TYR A 74 13.46 -8.58 -12.83
C TYR A 74 14.07 -8.50 -14.23
N ILE A 75 15.06 -7.64 -14.46
CA ILE A 75 15.60 -7.39 -15.81
C ILE A 75 16.17 -8.67 -16.45
N PRO A 76 17.06 -9.45 -15.78
CA PRO A 76 17.61 -10.66 -16.37
C PRO A 76 16.57 -11.76 -16.56
N ILE A 77 15.62 -11.92 -15.62
CA ILE A 77 14.51 -12.89 -15.76
C ILE A 77 13.67 -12.53 -16.98
N TYR A 78 13.23 -11.28 -17.08
CA TYR A 78 12.41 -10.79 -18.19
C TYR A 78 13.13 -10.97 -19.53
N GLN A 79 14.43 -10.69 -19.62
CA GLN A 79 15.23 -10.92 -20.82
C GLN A 79 15.26 -12.41 -21.20
N LYS A 80 15.50 -13.29 -20.22
CA LYS A 80 15.55 -14.73 -20.46
C LYS A 80 14.20 -15.28 -20.93
N LEU A 81 13.10 -14.82 -20.31
CA LEU A 81 11.74 -15.18 -20.72
C LEU A 81 11.44 -14.72 -22.15
N ASN A 82 11.83 -13.51 -22.56
CA ASN A 82 11.63 -13.05 -23.94
C ASN A 82 12.40 -13.84 -25.00
N LEU A 83 13.52 -14.48 -24.63
CA LEU A 83 14.24 -15.37 -25.53
C LEU A 83 13.51 -16.70 -25.74
N ILE A 84 12.66 -17.08 -24.79
CA ILE A 84 11.79 -18.24 -24.90
C ILE A 84 10.60 -17.82 -25.78
N LYS A 85 10.47 -18.44 -26.96
CA LYS A 85 9.34 -18.17 -27.87
C LYS A 85 8.05 -18.72 -27.27
N PHE A 86 7.39 -17.90 -26.46
CA PHE A 86 6.04 -18.16 -26.02
C PHE A 86 5.05 -17.79 -27.12
N GLY A 87 3.98 -18.56 -27.29
CA GLY A 87 2.78 -18.12 -28.04
C GLY A 87 1.96 -17.07 -27.29
N ALA A 88 2.54 -16.38 -26.28
CA ALA A 88 1.86 -15.49 -25.36
C ALA A 88 1.94 -14.04 -25.79
N THR A 89 0.84 -13.31 -25.60
CA THR A 89 0.88 -11.84 -25.65
C THR A 89 1.76 -11.29 -24.53
N GLN A 90 2.36 -10.11 -24.75
CA GLN A 90 3.12 -9.39 -23.73
C GLN A 90 2.34 -9.18 -22.43
N LYS A 91 1.03 -8.89 -22.53
CA LYS A 91 0.14 -8.73 -21.37
C LYS A 91 0.09 -10.00 -20.52
N LYS A 92 -0.12 -11.17 -21.13
CA LYS A 92 -0.11 -12.47 -20.42
C LYS A 92 1.22 -12.75 -19.72
N MET A 93 2.34 -12.47 -20.38
CA MET A 93 3.65 -12.64 -19.75
C MET A 93 3.83 -11.70 -18.55
N ASN A 94 3.49 -10.41 -18.70
CA ASN A 94 3.57 -9.43 -17.62
C ASN A 94 2.67 -9.81 -16.43
N TRP A 95 1.48 -10.34 -16.70
CA TRP A 95 0.56 -10.83 -15.66
C TRP A 95 1.19 -11.94 -14.81
N VAL A 96 1.79 -12.94 -15.45
CA VAL A 96 2.45 -14.04 -14.72
C VAL A 96 3.65 -13.53 -13.93
N ILE A 97 4.46 -12.65 -14.49
CA ILE A 97 5.62 -12.06 -13.79
C ILE A 97 5.18 -11.23 -12.59
N LEU A 98 4.10 -10.44 -12.70
CA LEU A 98 3.55 -9.69 -11.57
C LEU A 98 3.15 -10.64 -10.44
N LYS A 99 2.37 -11.68 -10.78
CA LYS A 99 1.86 -12.68 -9.85
C LYS A 99 2.96 -13.50 -9.18
N ARG A 100 4.00 -13.90 -9.92
CA ARG A 100 5.02 -14.87 -9.45
C ARG A 100 6.29 -14.24 -8.90
N LEU A 101 6.61 -13.02 -9.32
CA LEU A 101 7.88 -12.38 -8.96
C LEU A 101 7.64 -11.06 -8.22
N VAL A 102 7.00 -10.09 -8.88
CA VAL A 102 6.99 -8.71 -8.40
C VAL A 102 6.17 -8.57 -7.10
N ILE A 103 4.93 -9.04 -7.10
CA ILE A 103 4.04 -8.90 -5.94
C ILE A 103 4.56 -9.70 -4.73
N PRO A 104 4.93 -10.99 -4.86
CA PRO A 104 5.49 -11.73 -3.74
C PRO A 104 6.79 -11.14 -3.19
N TYR A 105 7.67 -10.67 -4.08
CA TYR A 105 8.94 -10.03 -3.67
C TYR A 105 8.68 -8.78 -2.84
N LEU A 106 7.83 -7.88 -3.33
CA LEU A 106 7.48 -6.64 -2.62
C LEU A 106 6.82 -6.95 -1.28
N ALA A 107 5.85 -7.86 -1.23
CA ALA A 107 5.15 -8.23 -0.01
C ALA A 107 6.11 -8.76 1.08
N LYS A 108 7.01 -9.68 0.71
CA LYS A 108 8.02 -10.27 1.61
C LYS A 108 9.02 -9.22 2.10
N ARG A 109 9.54 -8.39 1.20
CA ARG A 109 10.61 -7.44 1.55
C ARG A 109 10.09 -6.23 2.31
N LEU A 110 8.91 -5.70 1.98
CA LEU A 110 8.31 -4.59 2.71
C LEU A 110 7.86 -5.01 4.11
N SER A 111 7.23 -6.18 4.29
CA SER A 111 6.91 -6.69 5.63
C SER A 111 8.15 -6.89 6.53
N SER A 112 9.31 -7.19 5.95
CA SER A 112 10.57 -7.26 6.69
C SER A 112 11.08 -5.91 7.21
N LEU A 113 10.60 -4.80 6.64
CA LEU A 113 10.88 -3.46 7.16
C LEU A 113 9.85 -3.05 8.22
N ASP A 114 8.62 -3.55 8.11
CA ASP A 114 7.50 -3.06 8.89
C ASP A 114 7.31 -3.74 10.25
N TYR A 115 8.23 -4.65 10.65
CA TYR A 115 8.22 -5.26 12.00
C TYR A 115 8.40 -4.22 13.12
N ASP A 116 9.13 -3.13 12.87
CA ASP A 116 9.22 -1.99 13.79
C ASP A 116 8.18 -0.96 13.40
N TYR A 117 7.11 -0.87 14.20
CA TYR A 117 6.05 0.10 13.99
C TYR A 117 6.54 1.54 13.87
N ASN A 118 7.62 1.92 14.56
CA ASN A 118 8.13 3.29 14.50
C ASN A 118 8.64 3.70 13.13
N SER A 119 8.92 2.72 12.28
CA SER A 119 9.51 2.87 10.97
C SER A 119 8.56 2.54 9.82
N ARG A 120 7.31 2.17 10.14
CA ARG A 120 6.30 1.82 9.14
C ARG A 120 5.84 3.04 8.35
N ILE A 121 5.64 2.84 7.04
CA ILE A 121 5.11 3.87 6.14
C ILE A 121 3.69 4.33 6.51
N ASP A 122 2.92 3.48 7.18
CA ASP A 122 1.56 3.77 7.64
C ASP A 122 1.50 4.26 9.09
N LYS A 123 2.64 4.63 9.71
CA LYS A 123 2.65 5.18 11.07
C LYS A 123 1.77 6.42 11.18
N GLY A 124 0.77 6.34 12.05
CA GLY A 124 -0.23 7.39 12.27
C GLY A 124 -1.36 7.44 11.24
N LEU A 125 -1.44 6.43 10.37
CA LEU A 125 -2.59 6.08 9.55
C LEU A 125 -3.24 4.81 10.11
N SER A 126 -4.32 4.34 9.47
CA SER A 126 -4.96 3.06 9.82
C SER A 126 -3.94 1.92 9.67
N GLY A 127 -3.59 1.27 10.78
CA GLY A 127 -2.52 0.26 10.81
C GLY A 127 -2.95 -1.13 10.36
N GLY A 128 -4.26 -1.38 10.27
CA GLY A 128 -4.86 -2.65 9.83
C GLY A 128 -5.37 -2.63 8.38
N ARG A 129 -5.13 -1.55 7.64
CA ARG A 129 -5.50 -1.40 6.21
C ARG A 129 -4.35 -0.79 5.43
N PHE A 130 -4.20 -1.22 4.18
CA PHE A 130 -3.25 -0.60 3.26
C PHE A 130 -3.90 0.62 2.60
N TRP A 131 -3.81 1.78 3.24
CA TRP A 131 -4.38 3.05 2.74
C TRP A 131 -3.90 3.43 1.34
N TYR A 132 -2.77 2.89 0.90
CA TYR A 132 -2.18 3.12 -0.41
C TYR A 132 -2.61 2.06 -1.45
N LEU A 133 -3.49 1.10 -1.15
CA LEU A 133 -3.98 0.12 -2.13
C LEU A 133 -5.51 0.09 -2.16
N PRO A 134 -6.13 -0.26 -3.31
CA PRO A 134 -7.57 -0.49 -3.38
C PRO A 134 -8.05 -1.58 -2.44
N ASP A 135 -9.27 -1.47 -1.94
CA ASP A 135 -9.86 -2.45 -1.01
C ASP A 135 -11.36 -2.63 -1.29
N ILE A 136 -11.86 -3.84 -1.10
CA ILE A 136 -13.28 -4.22 -1.26
C ILE A 136 -13.90 -4.73 0.04
N THR A 137 -13.32 -4.42 1.19
CA THR A 137 -13.91 -4.70 2.51
C THR A 137 -15.32 -4.13 2.69
N ASP A 138 -15.62 -3.00 2.04
CA ASP A 138 -16.95 -2.36 2.03
C ASP A 138 -17.74 -2.73 0.74
N TYR A 139 -17.87 -4.03 0.46
CA TYR A 139 -18.57 -4.56 -0.73
C TYR A 139 -20.01 -4.01 -0.85
N PRO A 140 -20.48 -3.59 -2.04
CA PRO A 140 -19.92 -3.82 -3.38
C PRO A 140 -19.03 -2.68 -3.91
N ASN A 141 -18.50 -1.80 -3.06
CA ASN A 141 -17.71 -0.65 -3.53
C ASN A 141 -16.21 -0.92 -3.42
N ILE A 142 -15.45 -0.53 -4.45
CA ILE A 142 -13.99 -0.42 -4.34
C ILE A 142 -13.66 0.91 -3.69
N LYS A 143 -13.00 0.85 -2.54
CA LYS A 143 -12.44 1.99 -1.86
C LYS A 143 -11.03 2.24 -2.38
N LEU A 144 -10.80 3.41 -2.95
CA LEU A 144 -9.52 3.77 -3.57
C LEU A 144 -8.60 4.52 -2.60
N PRO A 145 -7.28 4.56 -2.83
CA PRO A 145 -6.33 5.25 -1.96
C PRO A 145 -6.67 6.71 -1.66
N MET A 146 -7.13 7.48 -2.64
CA MET A 146 -7.52 8.88 -2.40
C MET A 146 -8.73 8.99 -1.47
N GLU A 147 -9.69 8.09 -1.60
CA GLU A 147 -10.86 8.03 -0.72
C GLU A 147 -10.46 7.69 0.72
N TYR A 148 -9.50 6.78 0.91
CA TYR A 148 -8.91 6.48 2.23
C TYR A 148 -8.30 7.72 2.88
N ILE A 149 -7.43 8.41 2.16
CA ILE A 149 -6.71 9.57 2.69
C ILE A 149 -7.64 10.76 2.94
N MET A 150 -8.63 10.98 2.07
CA MET A 150 -9.65 12.00 2.29
C MET A 150 -10.48 11.72 3.55
N ASN A 151 -10.91 10.48 3.75
CA ASN A 151 -11.64 10.09 4.96
C ASN A 151 -10.78 10.26 6.22
N TRP A 152 -9.50 9.87 6.16
CA TRP A 152 -8.55 10.08 7.25
C TRP A 152 -8.35 11.57 7.58
N TRP A 153 -8.20 12.41 6.56
CA TRP A 153 -8.01 13.85 6.77
C TRP A 153 -9.24 14.53 7.38
N VAL A 154 -10.44 14.17 6.91
CA VAL A 154 -11.71 14.64 7.47
C VAL A 154 -11.91 14.14 8.90
N ASP A 155 -11.55 12.89 9.21
CA ASP A 155 -11.61 12.33 10.56
C ASP A 155 -10.71 13.11 11.54
N LEU A 156 -9.49 13.44 11.13
CA LEU A 156 -8.57 14.27 11.93
C LEU A 156 -9.07 15.71 12.07
N TYR A 157 -9.65 16.26 11.00
CA TYR A 157 -10.28 17.58 11.06
C TYR A 157 -11.38 17.59 12.13
N GLY A 158 -12.16 16.51 12.21
CA GLY A 158 -13.14 16.27 13.29
C GLY A 158 -14.49 16.94 13.07
N LYS A 159 -14.73 17.48 11.87
CA LYS A 159 -16.05 17.95 11.40
C LYS A 159 -16.32 17.40 10.00
N ASN A 160 -17.43 17.79 9.39
CA ASN A 160 -17.78 17.34 8.04
C ASN A 160 -16.92 17.97 6.93
N LEU A 161 -16.95 17.35 5.75
CA LEU A 161 -16.23 17.77 4.55
C LEU A 161 -16.55 19.21 4.11
N ASP A 162 -17.81 19.64 4.23
CA ASP A 162 -18.21 21.01 3.89
C ASP A 162 -17.50 22.04 4.79
N SER A 163 -17.45 21.78 6.09
CA SER A 163 -16.76 22.66 7.06
C SER A 163 -15.26 22.73 6.78
N LEU A 164 -14.65 21.61 6.34
CA LEU A 164 -13.24 21.59 5.93
C LEU A 164 -13.02 22.51 4.72
N CYS A 165 -13.88 22.42 3.70
CA CYS A 165 -13.81 23.28 2.52
C CYS A 165 -13.97 24.76 2.90
N ASP A 166 -14.95 25.08 3.73
CA ASP A 166 -15.21 26.46 4.16
C ASP A 166 -14.01 27.03 4.94
N GLU A 167 -13.35 26.23 5.79
CA GLU A 167 -12.15 26.67 6.52
C GLU A 167 -10.93 26.83 5.60
N LEU A 168 -10.76 25.96 4.61
CA LEU A 168 -9.72 26.10 3.59
C LEU A 168 -9.91 27.39 2.79
N ASP A 169 -11.14 27.72 2.38
CA ASP A 169 -11.44 28.95 1.64
C ASP A 169 -11.18 30.20 2.51
N ASN A 170 -11.59 30.16 3.79
CA ASN A 170 -11.40 31.26 4.73
C ASN A 170 -9.92 31.53 5.06
N ASN A 171 -9.09 30.49 5.16
CA ASN A 171 -7.68 30.64 5.54
C ASN A 171 -6.76 30.95 4.33
N ASN A 172 -7.29 30.92 3.11
CA ASN A 172 -6.54 31.11 1.86
C ASN A 172 -6.64 32.54 1.29
N GLN A 173 -6.85 33.56 2.15
CA GLN A 173 -7.11 34.96 1.75
C GLN A 173 -5.92 35.71 1.08
N SER A 174 -4.83 35.03 0.73
CA SER A 174 -3.61 35.69 0.22
C SER A 174 -3.51 35.84 -1.30
N GLU A 175 -4.47 35.40 -2.11
CA GLU A 175 -4.43 35.62 -3.57
C GLU A 175 -5.76 36.15 -4.13
N SER A 176 -5.66 37.13 -5.03
CA SER A 176 -6.71 37.90 -5.74
C SER A 176 -7.79 37.10 -6.51
N LYS A 177 -7.92 35.80 -6.27
CA LYS A 177 -9.03 34.96 -6.75
C LYS A 177 -9.56 34.18 -5.55
N ALA A 178 -10.82 34.42 -5.19
CA ALA A 178 -11.55 33.52 -4.31
C ALA A 178 -11.50 32.12 -4.94
N PHE A 179 -10.74 31.20 -4.34
CA PHE A 179 -10.73 29.81 -4.74
C PHE A 179 -12.01 29.17 -4.22
N GLU A 180 -12.70 28.39 -5.05
CA GLU A 180 -13.77 27.50 -4.57
C GLU A 180 -13.14 26.15 -4.22
N SER A 181 -12.46 26.02 -3.07
CA SER A 181 -11.90 24.73 -2.63
C SER A 181 -12.96 23.64 -2.56
N LYS A 182 -14.22 24.05 -2.32
CA LYS A 182 -15.39 23.17 -2.28
C LYS A 182 -15.52 22.26 -3.49
N ASN A 183 -15.29 22.77 -4.70
CA ASN A 183 -15.39 21.94 -5.91
C ASN A 183 -14.20 20.99 -6.03
N THR A 184 -12.98 21.48 -5.80
CA THR A 184 -11.75 20.69 -5.91
C THR A 184 -11.68 19.57 -4.87
N ILE A 185 -11.86 19.89 -3.58
CA ILE A 185 -11.74 18.92 -2.49
C ILE A 185 -12.87 17.88 -2.53
N LYS A 186 -14.09 18.27 -2.94
CA LYS A 186 -15.17 17.30 -3.16
C LYS A 186 -14.89 16.38 -4.35
N GLN A 187 -14.18 16.83 -5.38
CA GLN A 187 -13.76 15.97 -6.48
C GLN A 187 -12.74 14.93 -6.01
N TRP A 188 -11.79 15.33 -5.16
CA TRP A 188 -10.82 14.40 -4.56
C TRP A 188 -11.53 13.30 -3.76
N PHE A 189 -12.57 13.68 -3.02
CA PHE A 189 -13.42 12.73 -2.30
C PHE A 189 -14.18 11.77 -3.24
N LYS A 190 -14.55 12.23 -4.44
CA LYS A 190 -15.27 11.45 -5.48
C LYS A 190 -14.33 10.70 -6.44
N LYS A 191 -13.17 10.26 -5.95
CA LYS A 191 -12.20 9.42 -6.68
C LYS A 191 -11.37 10.09 -7.77
N SER A 192 -11.31 11.43 -7.85
CA SER A 192 -10.39 12.09 -8.80
C SER A 192 -8.92 11.92 -8.39
N ILE A 193 -8.00 11.84 -9.36
CA ILE A 193 -6.55 11.90 -9.12
C ILE A 193 -6.12 13.38 -9.14
N PRO A 194 -5.78 14.00 -8.00
CA PRO A 194 -5.32 15.38 -7.97
C PRO A 194 -3.92 15.57 -8.56
N ASP A 195 -3.67 16.71 -9.18
CA ASP A 195 -2.32 17.12 -9.54
C ASP A 195 -1.52 17.56 -8.31
N ARG A 196 -0.19 17.44 -8.40
CA ARG A 196 0.71 17.75 -7.29
C ARG A 196 0.61 19.19 -6.82
N LYS A 197 0.45 20.16 -7.74
CA LYS A 197 0.36 21.58 -7.36
C LYS A 197 -0.88 21.83 -6.52
N SER A 198 -1.99 21.18 -6.86
CA SER A 198 -3.22 21.25 -6.08
C SER A 198 -3.03 20.60 -4.70
N ILE A 199 -2.37 19.44 -4.59
CA ILE A 199 -2.01 18.81 -3.30
C ILE A 199 -1.18 19.78 -2.45
N GLU A 200 -0.04 20.24 -2.97
CA GLU A 200 0.87 21.13 -2.27
C GLU A 200 0.17 22.40 -1.81
N LYS A 201 -0.72 22.96 -2.63
CA LYS A 201 -1.49 24.15 -2.30
C LYS A 201 -2.46 23.90 -1.14
N TYR A 202 -3.40 22.96 -1.28
CA TYR A 202 -4.47 22.80 -0.29
C TYR A 202 -3.99 22.18 1.01
N CYS A 203 -3.05 21.23 0.97
CA CYS A 203 -2.47 20.62 2.18
C CYS A 203 -1.53 21.59 2.94
N SER A 204 -1.11 22.69 2.31
CA SER A 204 -0.32 23.74 2.99
C SER A 204 -1.17 24.74 3.77
N ILE A 205 -2.48 24.79 3.53
CA ILE A 205 -3.35 25.76 4.20
C ILE A 205 -3.49 25.33 5.67
N PRO A 206 -3.15 26.21 6.63
CA PRO A 206 -3.30 25.88 8.05
C PRO A 206 -4.78 25.70 8.36
N ILE A 207 -5.13 24.60 9.04
CA ILE A 207 -6.48 24.33 9.52
C ILE A 207 -6.44 23.89 10.98
N ARG A 208 -7.54 24.12 11.71
CA ARG A 208 -7.68 23.74 13.11
C ARG A 208 -8.27 22.34 13.24
N TYR A 209 -7.39 21.37 13.45
CA TYR A 209 -7.78 20.00 13.78
C TYR A 209 -8.44 19.94 15.17
N VAL A 210 -9.60 19.29 15.25
CA VAL A 210 -10.27 19.00 16.53
C VAL A 210 -10.50 17.49 16.75
N GLY A 211 -10.29 16.66 15.72
CA GLY A 211 -10.43 15.20 15.78
C GLY A 211 -9.16 14.45 16.17
N TYR A 212 -8.21 15.11 16.83
CA TYR A 212 -6.92 14.52 17.23
C TYR A 212 -6.93 14.05 18.70
N PHE A 213 -5.99 13.18 19.07
CA PHE A 213 -5.78 12.77 20.46
C PHE A 213 -4.32 13.01 20.88
N LYS A 214 -4.14 13.73 22.00
CA LYS A 214 -2.82 13.93 22.59
C LYS A 214 -2.88 13.64 24.09
N PRO A 215 -2.15 12.62 24.59
CA PRO A 215 -2.13 12.31 26.01
C PRO A 215 -1.47 13.45 26.79
N ASN A 216 -2.04 13.79 27.94
CA ASN A 216 -1.45 14.76 28.85
C ASN A 216 -0.34 14.08 29.67
N VAL A 217 0.90 14.56 29.53
CA VAL A 217 2.08 13.99 30.19
C VAL A 217 1.99 14.05 31.72
N ASN A 218 1.22 15.00 32.25
CA ASN A 218 1.02 15.15 33.70
C ASN A 218 0.00 14.16 34.29
N ASP A 219 -0.80 13.49 33.45
CA ASP A 219 -1.77 12.50 33.91
C ASP A 219 -1.08 11.17 34.24
N THR A 220 -1.63 10.43 35.20
CA THR A 220 -1.20 9.05 35.44
C THR A 220 -1.53 8.16 34.23
N LEU A 221 -0.79 7.06 34.04
CA LEU A 221 -1.05 6.12 32.94
C LEU A 221 -2.50 5.61 32.91
N ASN A 222 -3.11 5.36 34.07
CA ASN A 222 -4.50 4.92 34.14
C ASN A 222 -5.46 6.00 33.61
N ILE A 223 -5.20 7.28 33.93
CA ILE A 223 -5.99 8.40 33.43
C ILE A 223 -5.79 8.56 31.92
N GLN A 224 -4.55 8.48 31.43
CA GLN A 224 -4.26 8.53 29.99
C GLN A 224 -4.96 7.40 29.23
N PHE A 225 -4.94 6.19 29.79
CA PHE A 225 -5.61 5.02 29.23
C PHE A 225 -7.13 5.22 29.16
N GLN A 226 -7.76 5.67 30.25
CA GLN A 226 -9.20 5.95 30.25
C GLN A 226 -9.56 7.06 29.24
N LYS A 227 -8.76 8.11 29.13
CA LYS A 227 -8.97 9.16 28.12
C LYS A 227 -8.84 8.63 26.70
N ALA A 228 -7.87 7.76 26.43
CA ALA A 228 -7.71 7.12 25.12
C ALA A 228 -8.91 6.21 24.79
N TYR A 229 -9.37 5.44 25.77
CA TYR A 229 -10.57 4.60 25.64
C TYR A 229 -11.82 5.42 25.35
N THR A 230 -12.11 6.43 26.17
CA THR A 230 -13.24 7.36 25.98
C THR A 230 -13.14 8.07 24.62
N PHE A 231 -11.95 8.47 24.19
CA PHE A 231 -11.77 9.09 22.89
C PHE A 231 -12.21 8.18 21.74
N VAL A 232 -11.83 6.90 21.72
CA VAL A 232 -12.24 6.00 20.64
C VAL A 232 -13.72 5.60 20.72
N VAL A 233 -14.25 5.36 21.91
CA VAL A 233 -15.63 4.86 22.09
C VAL A 233 -16.66 5.98 22.03
N GLU A 234 -16.42 7.11 22.69
CA GLU A 234 -17.43 8.16 22.84
C GLU A 234 -17.24 9.29 21.82
N THR A 235 -15.99 9.71 21.59
CA THR A 235 -15.70 10.80 20.64
C THR A 235 -15.72 10.30 19.20
N LYS A 236 -14.97 9.23 18.90
CA LYS A 236 -14.87 8.66 17.55
C LYS A 236 -16.00 7.68 17.22
N LYS A 237 -16.65 7.11 18.25
CA LYS A 237 -17.78 6.17 18.11
C LYS A 237 -17.45 4.96 17.26
N LEU A 238 -16.23 4.46 17.38
CA LEU A 238 -15.78 3.28 16.66
C LEU A 238 -16.21 2.01 17.37
N SER A 239 -16.67 1.04 16.60
CA SER A 239 -16.84 -0.34 17.04
C SER A 239 -15.49 -1.02 17.28
N ILE A 240 -15.50 -2.13 18.03
CA ILE A 240 -14.29 -2.92 18.31
C ILE A 240 -13.62 -3.38 17.01
N ASP A 241 -14.41 -3.81 16.02
CA ASP A 241 -13.90 -4.27 14.74
C ASP A 241 -13.29 -3.12 13.92
N GLU A 242 -13.87 -1.92 13.96
CA GLU A 242 -13.26 -0.73 13.35
C GLU A 242 -11.93 -0.37 14.02
N ILE A 243 -11.84 -0.43 15.36
CA ILE A 243 -10.59 -0.13 16.09
C ILE A 243 -9.48 -1.11 15.71
N LYS A 244 -9.79 -2.39 15.45
CA LYS A 244 -8.82 -3.38 14.94
C LYS A 244 -8.27 -2.99 13.57
N HIS A 245 -9.03 -2.29 12.75
CA HIS A 245 -8.52 -1.75 11.49
C HIS A 245 -7.72 -0.46 11.69
N GLU A 246 -7.95 0.29 12.76
CA GLU A 246 -7.24 1.54 13.01
C GLU A 246 -5.87 1.35 13.68
N ILE A 247 -5.70 0.35 14.54
CA ILE A 247 -4.44 0.10 15.24
C ILE A 247 -3.71 -1.18 14.75
N PRO A 248 -2.37 -1.25 14.85
CA PRO A 248 -1.59 -2.35 14.28
C PRO A 248 -1.79 -3.75 14.90
N TYR A 249 -2.28 -3.83 16.14
CA TYR A 249 -2.32 -5.08 16.92
C TYR A 249 -3.73 -5.41 17.38
N ASN A 250 -4.43 -6.23 16.59
CA ASN A 250 -5.82 -6.63 16.86
C ASN A 250 -5.99 -7.32 18.22
N SER A 251 -5.02 -8.14 18.63
CA SER A 251 -5.04 -8.85 19.91
C SER A 251 -4.99 -7.91 21.11
N LEU A 252 -4.35 -6.74 20.98
CA LEU A 252 -4.37 -5.70 22.01
C LEU A 252 -5.77 -5.09 22.13
N VAL A 253 -6.48 -4.86 21.01
CA VAL A 253 -7.86 -4.39 21.02
C VAL A 253 -8.74 -5.41 21.75
N ASP A 254 -8.67 -6.69 21.37
CA ASP A 254 -9.47 -7.74 22.01
C ASP A 254 -9.28 -7.73 23.53
N LYS A 255 -8.03 -7.65 24.01
CA LYS A 255 -7.74 -7.56 25.45
C LYS A 255 -8.32 -6.30 26.10
N VAL A 256 -8.10 -5.12 25.51
CA VAL A 256 -8.60 -3.83 26.04
C VAL A 256 -10.11 -3.81 26.21
N PHE A 257 -10.84 -4.42 25.28
CA PHE A 257 -12.30 -4.41 25.25
C PHE A 257 -12.94 -5.70 25.81
N SER A 258 -12.12 -6.65 26.27
CA SER A 258 -12.58 -7.82 27.02
C SER A 258 -12.64 -7.54 28.53
N ASN A 259 -13.25 -8.46 29.28
CA ASN A 259 -13.22 -8.44 30.75
C ASN A 259 -11.89 -8.95 31.33
N GLU A 260 -10.83 -9.10 30.51
CA GLU A 260 -9.52 -9.56 30.96
C GLU A 260 -8.73 -8.44 31.66
N SER A 261 -7.83 -8.84 32.57
CA SER A 261 -6.93 -7.89 33.23
C SER A 261 -5.86 -7.41 32.25
N ILE A 262 -5.86 -6.12 31.92
CA ILE A 262 -4.84 -5.51 31.06
C ILE A 262 -3.61 -5.04 31.87
N SER A 263 -2.42 -5.43 31.40
CA SER A 263 -1.14 -5.09 32.02
C SER A 263 -0.76 -3.61 31.86
N LYS A 264 0.25 -3.16 32.61
CA LYS A 264 0.77 -1.79 32.52
C LYS A 264 1.36 -1.48 31.15
N ASP A 265 2.06 -2.43 30.54
CA ASP A 265 2.70 -2.25 29.24
C ASP A 265 1.67 -2.20 28.11
N GLU A 266 0.66 -3.07 28.16
CA GLU A 266 -0.46 -3.05 27.20
C GLU A 266 -1.26 -1.74 27.26
N LYS A 267 -1.51 -1.18 28.46
CA LYS A 267 -2.10 0.16 28.60
C LYS A 267 -1.26 1.23 27.94
N LYS A 268 0.06 1.18 28.13
CA LYS A 268 1.01 2.14 27.55
C LYS A 268 1.04 2.03 26.03
N GLU A 269 1.05 0.82 25.50
CA GLU A 269 0.98 0.57 24.06
C GLU A 269 -0.33 1.06 23.46
N PHE A 270 -1.47 0.78 24.10
CA PHE A 270 -2.76 1.28 23.65
C PHE A 270 -2.78 2.80 23.57
N VAL A 271 -2.41 3.49 24.66
CA VAL A 271 -2.31 4.97 24.67
C VAL A 271 -1.40 5.48 23.55
N ARG A 272 -0.25 4.83 23.35
CA ARG A 272 0.70 5.19 22.29
C ARG A 272 0.05 5.07 20.91
N PHE A 273 -0.56 3.92 20.58
CA PHE A 273 -1.20 3.71 19.28
C PHE A 273 -2.34 4.69 19.01
N ILE A 274 -3.20 4.96 20.00
CA ILE A 274 -4.25 5.97 19.86
C ILE A 274 -3.63 7.36 19.63
N SER A 275 -2.59 7.72 20.37
CA SER A 275 -1.92 9.02 20.19
C SER A 275 -1.26 9.19 18.82
N GLU A 276 -0.68 8.12 18.27
CA GLU A 276 -0.02 8.15 16.96
C GLU A 276 -1.04 8.15 15.83
N ARG A 277 -2.10 7.32 15.93
CA ARG A 277 -3.15 7.20 14.90
C ARG A 277 -3.92 8.52 14.71
N TRP A 278 -4.19 9.24 15.79
CA TRP A 278 -4.90 10.51 15.77
C TRP A 278 -3.97 11.69 16.07
N GLU A 279 -2.71 11.60 15.64
CA GLU A 279 -1.78 12.73 15.70
C GLU A 279 -2.15 13.79 14.63
N VAL A 280 -1.95 15.07 14.95
CA VAL A 280 -2.06 16.15 13.95
C VAL A 280 -0.92 16.01 12.95
N PRO A 281 -1.20 15.81 11.65
CA PRO A 281 -0.14 15.64 10.65
C PRO A 281 0.59 16.96 10.43
N THR A 282 1.90 16.88 10.23
CA THR A 282 2.65 18.01 9.67
C THR A 282 2.23 18.23 8.23
N LYS A 283 2.46 19.44 7.71
CA LYS A 283 2.22 19.78 6.31
C LYS A 283 2.94 18.81 5.37
N GLU A 284 4.20 18.50 5.67
CA GLU A 284 5.07 17.65 4.86
C GLU A 284 4.53 16.21 4.83
N LYS A 285 4.10 15.68 5.99
CA LYS A 285 3.47 14.36 6.10
C LYS A 285 2.17 14.31 5.31
N LEU A 286 1.32 15.33 5.44
CA LEU A 286 0.05 15.41 4.73
C LEU A 286 0.26 15.39 3.20
N ILE A 287 1.14 16.24 2.68
CA ILE A 287 1.47 16.29 1.24
C ILE A 287 2.00 14.94 0.76
N SER A 288 2.94 14.33 1.49
CA SER A 288 3.58 13.07 1.10
C SER A 288 2.58 11.92 1.02
N ILE A 289 1.69 11.80 2.02
CA ILE A 289 0.63 10.77 2.03
C ILE A 289 -0.30 10.93 0.84
N PHE A 290 -0.73 12.16 0.53
CA PHE A 290 -1.55 12.43 -0.64
C PHE A 290 -0.84 12.07 -1.96
N ILE A 291 0.45 12.38 -2.09
CA ILE A 291 1.26 12.02 -3.28
C ILE A 291 1.38 10.50 -3.43
N ILE A 292 1.59 9.76 -2.35
CA ILE A 292 1.65 8.30 -2.41
C ILE A 292 0.29 7.71 -2.81
N ALA A 293 -0.80 8.20 -2.22
CA ALA A 293 -2.15 7.74 -2.51
C ALA A 293 -2.54 7.99 -3.98
N ARG A 294 -2.31 9.20 -4.50
CA ARG A 294 -2.59 9.50 -5.92
C ARG A 294 -1.72 8.68 -6.87
N GLY A 295 -0.45 8.45 -6.54
CA GLY A 295 0.47 7.65 -7.35
C GLY A 295 0.01 6.20 -7.43
N SER A 296 -0.36 5.61 -6.30
CA SER A 296 -0.86 4.25 -6.26
C SER A 296 -2.21 4.09 -6.96
N GLN A 297 -3.14 5.03 -6.78
CA GLN A 297 -4.41 5.01 -7.51
C GLN A 297 -4.19 5.13 -9.02
N SER A 298 -3.28 6.01 -9.45
CA SER A 298 -2.90 6.12 -10.86
C SER A 298 -2.29 4.83 -11.41
N ILE A 299 -1.45 4.12 -10.63
CA ILE A 299 -0.93 2.80 -11.02
C ILE A 299 -2.07 1.81 -11.23
N TYR A 300 -3.02 1.75 -10.30
CA TYR A 300 -4.18 0.87 -10.40
C TYR A 300 -5.01 1.14 -11.66
N GLU A 301 -5.40 2.40 -11.91
CA GLU A 301 -6.18 2.78 -13.09
C GLU A 301 -5.44 2.48 -14.41
N ASN A 302 -4.14 2.79 -14.48
CA ASN A 302 -3.32 2.49 -15.66
C ASN A 302 -3.16 0.98 -15.90
N LEU A 303 -3.07 0.18 -14.84
CA LEU A 303 -2.97 -1.27 -14.96
C LEU A 303 -4.31 -1.89 -15.41
N LEU A 304 -5.45 -1.35 -14.96
CA LEU A 304 -6.76 -1.80 -15.42
C LEU A 304 -6.87 -1.61 -16.95
N GLU A 305 -6.53 -0.42 -17.43
CA GLU A 305 -6.51 -0.12 -18.87
C GLU A 305 -5.51 -1.02 -19.61
N TYR A 306 -4.29 -1.17 -19.07
CA TYR A 306 -3.26 -1.99 -19.69
C TYR A 306 -3.70 -3.43 -19.86
N PHE A 307 -4.34 -4.05 -18.86
CA PHE A 307 -4.82 -5.42 -18.94
C PHE A 307 -6.21 -5.57 -19.56
N ALA A 308 -6.93 -4.46 -19.76
CA ALA A 308 -8.34 -4.43 -20.16
C ALA A 308 -9.23 -5.22 -19.20
N PHE A 309 -9.03 -5.02 -17.89
CA PHE A 309 -9.93 -5.51 -16.85
C PHE A 309 -11.00 -4.47 -16.54
N GLU A 310 -12.16 -4.92 -16.05
CA GLU A 310 -13.24 -4.00 -15.67
C GLU A 310 -12.95 -3.37 -14.31
N ASP A 311 -13.30 -2.09 -14.13
CA ASP A 311 -13.26 -1.43 -12.82
C ASP A 311 -14.50 -1.83 -12.01
N SER A 312 -14.49 -3.09 -11.59
CA SER A 312 -15.56 -3.75 -10.85
C SER A 312 -15.05 -4.20 -9.48
N SER A 313 -15.92 -4.23 -8.47
CA SER A 313 -15.61 -4.83 -7.17
C SER A 313 -15.61 -6.36 -7.20
N ASP A 314 -16.03 -6.95 -8.32
CA ASP A 314 -15.91 -8.39 -8.54
C ASP A 314 -14.46 -8.76 -8.89
N ILE A 315 -13.84 -9.56 -8.02
CA ILE A 315 -12.46 -10.03 -8.17
C ILE A 315 -12.24 -10.93 -9.41
N GLU A 316 -13.30 -11.47 -10.01
CA GLU A 316 -13.21 -12.24 -11.27
C GLU A 316 -13.11 -11.33 -12.50
N GLU A 317 -13.82 -10.20 -12.47
CA GLU A 317 -13.86 -9.20 -13.55
C GLU A 317 -12.64 -8.28 -13.44
N ASN A 318 -12.34 -7.84 -12.22
CA ASN A 318 -11.20 -7.04 -11.86
C ASN A 318 -10.09 -7.89 -11.25
N LYS A 319 -9.30 -8.51 -12.13
CA LYS A 319 -8.24 -9.42 -11.68
C LYS A 319 -7.11 -8.70 -10.95
N LEU A 320 -6.94 -7.38 -11.09
CA LEU A 320 -5.94 -6.66 -10.28
C LEU A 320 -6.19 -6.77 -8.79
N LEU A 321 -7.46 -6.85 -8.36
CA LEU A 321 -7.78 -7.12 -6.97
C LEU A 321 -7.15 -8.43 -6.49
N GLN A 322 -7.03 -9.45 -7.35
CA GLN A 322 -6.33 -10.70 -6.98
C GLN A 322 -4.86 -10.45 -6.63
N LEU A 323 -4.16 -9.57 -7.35
CA LEU A 323 -2.77 -9.20 -7.03
C LEU A 323 -2.68 -8.38 -5.75
N ILE A 324 -3.64 -7.49 -5.50
CA ILE A 324 -3.68 -6.68 -4.28
C ILE A 324 -3.90 -7.57 -3.06
N TYR A 325 -4.85 -8.50 -3.11
CA TYR A 325 -5.08 -9.43 -2.00
C TYR A 325 -3.97 -10.48 -1.87
N LEU A 326 -3.29 -10.86 -2.95
CA LEU A 326 -2.04 -11.63 -2.88
C LEU A 326 -0.98 -10.87 -2.08
N TYR A 327 -0.79 -9.58 -2.38
CA TYR A 327 0.11 -8.71 -1.63
C TYR A 327 -0.27 -8.65 -0.15
N PHE A 328 -1.55 -8.39 0.17
CA PHE A 328 -2.06 -8.29 1.55
C PHE A 328 -1.77 -9.56 2.34
N GLN A 329 -2.10 -10.72 1.76
CA GLN A 329 -1.94 -12.00 2.43
C GLN A 329 -0.46 -12.30 2.69
N LEU A 330 0.38 -12.24 1.66
CA LEU A 330 1.81 -12.51 1.79
C LEU A 330 2.49 -11.52 2.74
N TYR A 331 2.16 -10.23 2.66
CA TYR A 331 2.73 -9.21 3.54
C TYR A 331 2.36 -9.51 5.00
N ASN A 332 1.09 -9.73 5.30
CA ASN A 332 0.62 -9.91 6.67
C ASN A 332 1.17 -11.20 7.29
N GLU A 333 1.17 -12.31 6.54
CA GLU A 333 1.77 -13.56 7.02
C GLU A 333 3.27 -13.41 7.30
N ASN A 334 4.03 -12.74 6.40
CA ASN A 334 5.45 -12.49 6.63
C ASN A 334 5.69 -11.56 7.82
N LEU A 335 4.90 -10.50 7.97
CA LEU A 335 4.98 -9.61 9.12
C LEU A 335 4.73 -10.37 10.43
N GLN A 336 3.71 -11.23 10.48
CA GLN A 336 3.45 -12.08 11.63
C GLN A 336 4.61 -13.04 11.93
N ARG A 337 5.23 -13.64 10.90
CA ARG A 337 6.45 -14.46 11.06
C ARG A 337 7.60 -13.65 11.65
N TYR A 338 7.83 -12.43 11.19
CA TYR A 338 8.87 -11.55 11.73
C TYR A 338 8.59 -11.19 13.20
N LEU A 339 7.37 -10.77 13.52
CA LEU A 339 6.97 -10.46 14.88
C LEU A 339 7.16 -11.69 15.80
N HIS A 340 6.71 -12.87 15.37
CA HIS A 340 6.88 -14.10 16.14
C HIS A 340 8.36 -14.46 16.40
N ARG A 341 9.21 -14.35 15.38
CA ARG A 341 10.67 -14.57 15.49
C ARG A 341 11.34 -13.58 16.44
N VAL A 342 10.91 -12.32 16.42
CA VAL A 342 11.44 -11.25 17.29
C VAL A 342 10.99 -11.45 18.75
N TYR A 343 9.76 -11.92 18.98
CA TYR A 343 9.17 -12.07 20.32
C TYR A 343 9.26 -13.48 20.94
N LYS A 344 9.94 -14.44 20.29
CA LYS A 344 10.25 -15.84 20.72
C LYS A 344 9.06 -16.72 21.11
N TYR A 345 8.60 -17.57 20.18
CA TYR A 345 8.24 -18.98 20.39
C TYR A 345 8.64 -19.76 19.10
N ASP A 346 9.03 -21.03 19.24
CA ASP A 346 9.44 -22.04 18.22
C ASP A 346 9.80 -21.68 16.74
N GLU A 347 10.79 -22.41 16.21
CA GLU A 347 11.20 -22.42 14.78
C GLU A 347 10.18 -23.11 13.85
N VAL A 348 9.05 -23.57 14.37
CA VAL A 348 8.00 -24.21 13.57
C VAL A 348 7.25 -23.12 12.83
N ASP A 349 7.39 -23.10 11.51
CA ASP A 349 6.62 -22.21 10.63
C ASP A 349 5.12 -22.39 10.93
N ILE A 350 4.55 -21.41 11.64
CA ILE A 350 3.18 -21.42 12.18
C ILE A 350 2.15 -21.53 11.04
N PHE A 351 2.57 -21.13 9.84
CA PHE A 351 1.79 -21.18 8.62
C PHE A 351 2.35 -22.30 7.76
N LYS A 352 1.85 -23.53 7.94
CA LYS A 352 2.09 -24.69 7.05
C LYS A 352 1.72 -24.44 5.57
N THR A 353 1.31 -23.23 5.20
CA THR A 353 1.22 -22.76 3.83
C THR A 353 2.63 -22.53 3.28
N ASN A 354 3.21 -23.60 2.73
CA ASN A 354 4.26 -23.48 1.72
C ASN A 354 3.62 -22.81 0.50
N TYR A 355 3.68 -21.48 0.42
CA TYR A 355 3.47 -20.83 -0.85
C TYR A 355 4.69 -21.13 -1.72
N GLU A 356 4.49 -21.85 -2.81
CA GLU A 356 5.51 -22.10 -3.83
C GLU A 356 6.23 -20.79 -4.26
N TYR A 357 5.59 -19.62 -4.09
CA TYR A 357 6.17 -18.30 -4.35
C TYR A 357 7.38 -17.92 -3.48
N LEU A 358 7.39 -18.29 -2.20
CA LEU A 358 8.55 -18.01 -1.35
C LEU A 358 9.73 -18.89 -1.76
N ASP A 359 9.44 -20.12 -2.21
CA ASP A 359 10.44 -21.02 -2.76
C ASP A 359 11.00 -20.50 -4.07
N VAL A 360 10.18 -19.91 -4.97
CA VAL A 360 10.69 -19.21 -6.16
C VAL A 360 11.75 -18.17 -5.78
N LEU A 361 11.51 -17.34 -4.75
CA LEU A 361 12.50 -16.34 -4.34
C LEU A 361 13.72 -16.92 -3.60
N ASN A 362 13.65 -18.16 -3.15
CA ASN A 362 14.76 -18.87 -2.52
C ASN A 362 15.54 -19.77 -3.52
N ASN A 363 14.99 -19.99 -4.71
CA ASN A 363 15.57 -20.81 -5.77
C ASN A 363 16.68 -20.09 -6.53
N ASN A 364 17.51 -20.86 -7.25
CA ASN A 364 18.51 -20.26 -8.12
C ASN A 364 17.87 -19.59 -9.35
N PHE A 365 18.62 -18.72 -10.02
CA PHE A 365 18.13 -17.95 -11.17
C PHE A 365 17.46 -18.81 -12.26
N LEU A 366 18.01 -20.00 -12.56
CA LEU A 366 17.50 -20.86 -13.62
C LEU A 366 16.17 -21.53 -13.25
N GLU A 367 16.03 -21.94 -11.99
CA GLU A 367 14.79 -22.49 -11.43
C GLU A 367 13.68 -21.45 -11.40
N ILE A 368 13.99 -20.19 -11.06
CA ILE A 368 13.03 -19.07 -11.13
C ILE A 368 12.51 -18.91 -12.56
N VAL A 369 13.41 -18.82 -13.53
CA VAL A 369 13.03 -18.71 -14.95
C VAL A 369 12.20 -19.89 -15.40
N THR A 370 12.58 -21.11 -15.00
CA THR A 370 11.88 -22.35 -15.38
C THR A 370 10.47 -22.37 -14.82
N THR A 371 10.31 -22.03 -13.53
CA THR A 371 9.01 -21.97 -12.86
C THR A 371 8.09 -20.96 -13.56
N ILE A 372 8.56 -19.73 -13.76
CA ILE A 372 7.77 -18.68 -14.44
C ILE A 372 7.44 -19.09 -15.88
N SER A 373 8.37 -19.75 -16.59
CA SER A 373 8.13 -20.23 -17.96
C SER A 373 7.04 -21.30 -18.01
N ASN A 374 7.05 -22.23 -17.06
CA ASN A 374 6.02 -23.27 -16.94
C ASN A 374 4.65 -22.65 -16.66
N ASP A 375 4.59 -21.69 -15.74
CA ASP A 375 3.34 -20.96 -15.44
C ASP A 375 2.83 -20.18 -16.66
N ILE A 376 3.71 -19.54 -17.45
CA ILE A 376 3.32 -18.92 -18.71
C ILE A 376 2.74 -19.97 -19.67
N GLY A 377 3.35 -21.15 -19.77
CA GLY A 377 2.84 -22.27 -20.57
C GLY A 377 1.45 -22.74 -20.13
N ILE A 378 1.23 -22.86 -18.81
CA ILE A 378 -0.07 -23.20 -18.23
C ILE A 378 -1.11 -22.12 -18.57
N GLU A 379 -0.79 -20.84 -18.38
CA GLU A 379 -1.74 -19.77 -18.70
C GLU A 379 -2.00 -19.61 -20.19
N LEU A 380 -1.07 -20.02 -21.05
CA LEU A 380 -1.30 -20.09 -22.48
C LEU A 380 -2.31 -21.16 -22.87
N SER A 381 -2.29 -22.32 -22.20
CA SER A 381 -3.30 -23.37 -22.39
C SER A 381 -4.70 -22.94 -21.95
N ASN A 382 -4.78 -21.83 -21.20
CA ASN A 382 -6.00 -21.24 -20.67
C ASN A 382 -6.33 -19.91 -21.37
N GLN A 383 -6.88 -20.00 -22.59
CA GLN A 383 -7.03 -18.86 -23.50
C GLN A 383 -7.82 -17.66 -22.91
N ASN A 384 -8.83 -17.93 -22.07
CA ASN A 384 -9.74 -16.92 -21.52
C ASN A 384 -9.35 -16.39 -20.13
N PHE A 385 -8.16 -16.72 -19.61
CA PHE A 385 -7.83 -16.53 -18.19
C PHE A 385 -8.91 -17.13 -17.26
N SER A 386 -9.65 -18.14 -17.72
CA SER A 386 -10.90 -18.60 -17.10
C SER A 386 -10.69 -19.77 -16.15
N LYS A 387 -9.64 -20.59 -16.36
CA LYS A 387 -9.22 -21.62 -15.43
C LYS A 387 -8.09 -21.13 -14.54
N THR A 388 -8.43 -20.65 -13.36
CA THR A 388 -7.48 -20.22 -12.34
C THR A 388 -6.78 -21.46 -11.77
N TYR A 389 -5.73 -21.92 -12.45
CA TYR A 389 -5.01 -23.17 -12.13
C TYR A 389 -3.98 -23.06 -11.01
N LEU A 390 -3.76 -21.86 -10.49
CA LEU A 390 -2.86 -21.66 -9.36
C LEU A 390 -3.66 -21.68 -8.07
N GLU A 391 -3.37 -22.64 -7.21
CA GLU A 391 -4.02 -22.84 -5.91
C GLU A 391 -4.09 -21.53 -5.11
N ASP A 392 -3.10 -20.65 -5.25
CA ASP A 392 -3.00 -19.43 -4.44
C ASP A 392 -3.96 -18.31 -4.87
N ILE A 393 -4.15 -18.09 -6.17
CA ILE A 393 -5.19 -17.14 -6.65
C ILE A 393 -6.56 -17.66 -6.26
N TYR A 394 -6.71 -18.98 -6.26
CA TYR A 394 -7.91 -19.58 -5.75
C TYR A 394 -8.07 -19.33 -4.24
N GLN A 395 -7.03 -19.50 -3.42
CA GLN A 395 -7.11 -19.21 -1.97
C GLN A 395 -7.51 -17.75 -1.74
N ILE A 396 -6.95 -16.81 -2.52
CA ILE A 396 -7.31 -15.40 -2.46
C ILE A 396 -8.79 -15.18 -2.79
N LYS A 397 -9.28 -15.78 -3.87
CA LYS A 397 -10.70 -15.70 -4.25
C LYS A 397 -11.58 -16.27 -3.15
N LEU A 398 -11.23 -17.43 -2.61
CA LEU A 398 -11.96 -18.07 -1.53
C LEU A 398 -11.99 -17.16 -0.29
N ASN A 399 -10.85 -16.60 0.11
CA ASN A 399 -10.75 -15.70 1.25
C ASN A 399 -11.62 -14.46 1.06
N VAL A 400 -11.57 -13.83 -0.11
CA VAL A 400 -12.38 -12.65 -0.44
C VAL A 400 -13.88 -13.01 -0.46
N PHE A 401 -14.27 -14.13 -1.06
CA PHE A 401 -15.67 -14.57 -1.07
C PHE A 401 -16.17 -14.92 0.32
N LEU A 402 -15.36 -15.57 1.16
CA LEU A 402 -15.71 -15.86 2.56
C LEU A 402 -15.87 -14.60 3.39
N GLN A 403 -14.93 -13.65 3.27
CA GLN A 403 -15.00 -12.35 3.95
C GLN A 403 -16.29 -11.60 3.59
N ASN A 404 -16.68 -11.65 2.31
CA ASN A 404 -17.88 -10.97 1.81
C ASN A 404 -19.17 -11.80 1.88
N LYS A 405 -19.14 -13.00 2.50
CA LYS A 405 -20.28 -13.94 2.57
C LYS A 405 -20.89 -14.24 1.19
N ASP A 406 -20.06 -14.28 0.16
CA ASP A 406 -20.45 -14.58 -1.22
C ASP A 406 -20.69 -16.08 -1.39
N LYS A 407 -21.84 -16.45 -2.01
CA LYS A 407 -22.23 -17.84 -2.27
C LYS A 407 -21.22 -18.58 -3.16
N ARG A 408 -20.43 -17.85 -3.95
CA ARG A 408 -19.35 -18.44 -4.76
C ARG A 408 -18.26 -19.08 -3.92
N ALA A 409 -18.13 -18.76 -2.64
CA ALA A 409 -17.18 -19.42 -1.73
C ALA A 409 -17.36 -20.95 -1.69
N GLU A 410 -18.60 -21.45 -1.72
CA GLU A 410 -18.88 -22.90 -1.71
C GLU A 410 -18.46 -23.57 -3.02
N LEU A 411 -18.69 -22.87 -4.13
CA LEU A 411 -18.44 -23.37 -5.49
C LEU A 411 -16.97 -23.37 -5.82
N VAL A 412 -16.28 -22.30 -5.39
CA VAL A 412 -14.84 -22.24 -5.23
C VAL A 412 -14.47 -23.44 -4.36
N SER A 413 -14.65 -23.48 -3.04
CA SER A 413 -14.11 -24.50 -2.10
C SER A 413 -14.15 -25.97 -2.56
N LYS A 414 -15.17 -26.38 -3.33
CA LYS A 414 -15.26 -27.72 -3.94
C LYS A 414 -14.17 -28.04 -4.97
N GLN A 415 -13.57 -27.02 -5.60
CA GLN A 415 -12.51 -27.15 -6.61
C GLN A 415 -11.10 -27.27 -6.01
N LEU A 416 -10.89 -26.94 -4.73
CA LEU A 416 -9.63 -27.16 -3.99
C LEU A 416 -9.53 -28.55 -3.37
N LYS A 417 -10.67 -29.24 -3.26
CA LYS A 417 -10.74 -30.62 -2.77
C LYS A 417 -10.66 -31.55 -3.96
#